data_AF-H6RSW4-F1
#
_entry.id   AF-H6RSW4-F1
#
_cell.length_a   1.000
_cell.length_b   1.000
_cell.length_c   1.000
_cell.angle_alpha   90.00
_cell.angle_beta   90.00
_cell.angle_gamma   90.00
#
_symmetry.space_group_name_H-M   'P 1'
#
loop_
_entity.id
_entity.type
_entity.pdbx_description
1 polymer ?
#
loop_
_entity_poly.entity_id
_entity_poly.type
_entity_poly.pdbx_seq_one_letter_code
_entity_poly.pdbx_strand_id
1 'polypeptide(L)' 'MKNFACVEVHPKTKKLLVDVKVNPDEVKVDKEFTRNVRDLGHFGTGDLEITIGGPEALAKAYEPIAKSYEAS' A
#
# COMPACT_ATOMS: atom_id res chain seq x y z
N MET A 1 -10.56 -9.76 12.99
CA MET A 1 -9.26 -9.27 12.46
C MET A 1 -8.97 -10.04 11.19
N LYS A 2 -9.30 -9.45 10.04
CA LYS A 2 -8.96 -10.01 8.71
C LYS A 2 -7.57 -9.51 8.29
N ASN A 3 -7.00 -10.07 7.23
CA ASN A 3 -5.78 -9.51 6.66
C ASN A 3 -6.06 -8.07 6.18
N PHE A 4 -5.29 -7.11 6.67
CA PHE A 4 -5.43 -5.69 6.36
C PHE A 4 -4.22 -5.12 5.60
N ALA A 5 -3.11 -5.87 5.53
CA ALA A 5 -1.93 -5.48 4.76
C ALA A 5 -1.14 -6.72 4.32
N CYS A 6 -0.56 -6.65 3.13
CA CYS A 6 0.49 -7.54 2.66
C CYS A 6 1.77 -6.73 2.46
N VAL A 7 2.94 -7.26 2.87
CA VAL A 7 4.22 -6.57 2.73
C VAL A 7 5.17 -7.44 1.92
N GLU A 8 5.62 -6.92 0.79
CA GLU A 8 6.66 -7.52 -0.04
C GLU A 8 7.97 -6.76 0.11
N VAL A 9 9.05 -7.50 0.37
CA VAL A 9 10.40 -6.93 0.52
C VAL A 9 11.15 -7.12 -0.78
N HIS A 10 11.51 -6.03 -1.44
CA HIS A 10 12.28 -6.03 -2.68
C HIS A 10 13.71 -5.53 -2.42
N PRO A 11 14.63 -6.41 -1.95
CA PRO A 11 15.99 -6.00 -1.57
C PRO A 11 16.81 -5.49 -2.76
N LYS A 12 16.55 -5.99 -3.98
CA LYS A 12 17.24 -5.56 -5.21
C LYS A 12 16.98 -4.11 -5.55
N THR A 13 15.77 -3.63 -5.33
CA THR A 13 15.35 -2.24 -5.60
C THR A 13 15.37 -1.37 -4.34
N LYS A 14 15.69 -1.96 -3.17
CA LYS A 14 15.63 -1.32 -1.85
C LYS A 14 14.26 -0.70 -1.55
N LYS A 15 13.20 -1.38 -1.95
CA LYS A 15 11.81 -0.94 -1.77
C LYS A 15 11.02 -1.96 -0.97
N LEU A 16 10.04 -1.48 -0.22
CA LEU A 16 8.95 -2.29 0.31
C LEU A 16 7.70 -1.97 -0.52
N LEU A 17 6.97 -3.00 -0.93
CA LEU A 17 5.63 -2.84 -1.47
C LEU A 17 4.65 -3.25 -0.38
N VAL A 18 3.60 -2.46 -0.19
CA VAL A 18 2.57 -2.72 0.81
C VAL A 18 1.21 -2.63 0.16
N ASP A 19 0.52 -3.76 0.04
CA ASP A 19 -0.86 -3.79 -0.42
C ASP A 19 -1.79 -3.58 0.76
N VAL A 20 -2.72 -2.63 0.63
CA VAL A 20 -3.70 -2.31 1.66
C VAL A 20 -5.12 -2.29 1.11
N LYS A 21 -6.07 -2.64 1.99
CA LYS A 21 -7.50 -2.64 1.70
C LYS A 21 -8.11 -1.26 1.93
N VAL A 22 -7.71 -0.32 1.09
CA VAL A 22 -8.27 1.04 1.04
C VAL A 22 -8.72 1.35 -0.37
N ASN A 23 -9.82 2.09 -0.48
CA ASN A 23 -10.31 2.60 -1.75
C ASN A 23 -9.35 3.68 -2.29
N PRO A 24 -8.63 3.45 -3.41
CA PRO A 24 -7.79 4.47 -4.05
C PRO A 24 -8.52 5.77 -4.40
N ASP A 25 -9.85 5.80 -4.52
CA ASP A 25 -10.61 7.03 -4.78
C ASP A 25 -10.75 7.91 -3.51
N GLU A 26 -10.56 7.34 -2.32
CA GLU A 26 -10.65 8.02 -1.01
C GLU A 26 -9.28 8.46 -0.47
N VAL A 27 -8.20 8.09 -1.17
CA VAL A 27 -6.83 8.49 -0.85
C VAL A 27 -6.21 9.23 -2.03
N LYS A 28 -5.30 10.16 -1.73
CA LYS A 28 -4.60 10.88 -2.79
C LYS A 28 -3.58 9.95 -3.43
N VAL A 29 -3.92 9.37 -4.59
CA VAL A 29 -3.01 8.53 -5.36
C VAL A 29 -1.91 9.40 -5.97
N ASP A 30 -0.72 9.29 -5.43
CA ASP A 30 0.50 9.85 -5.96
C ASP A 30 1.26 8.74 -6.70
N LYS A 31 1.52 8.89 -8.01
CA LYS A 31 2.12 7.83 -8.84
C LYS A 31 3.56 7.46 -8.44
N GLU A 32 4.23 8.30 -7.66
CA GLU A 32 5.58 7.99 -7.15
C GLU A 32 5.54 7.13 -5.88
N PHE A 33 4.37 7.04 -5.23
CA PHE A 33 4.21 6.48 -3.90
C PHE A 33 3.11 5.40 -3.81
N THR A 34 2.07 5.50 -4.61
CA THR A 34 0.87 4.66 -4.58
C THR A 34 0.43 4.29 -5.99
N ARG A 35 -0.13 3.09 -6.10
CA ARG A 35 -0.63 2.55 -7.37
C ARG A 35 -1.97 1.86 -7.12
N ASN A 36 -2.97 2.20 -7.93
CA ASN A 36 -4.22 1.44 -7.95
C ASN A 36 -3.96 0.10 -8.65
N VAL A 37 -4.20 -1.00 -7.95
CA VAL A 37 -3.93 -2.38 -8.41
C VAL A 37 -5.18 -3.22 -8.65
N ARG A 38 -6.39 -2.63 -8.56
CA ARG A 38 -7.68 -3.33 -8.76
C ARG A 38 -7.75 -4.18 -10.03
N ASP A 39 -7.18 -3.67 -11.12
CA ASP A 39 -7.22 -4.31 -12.45
C ASP A 39 -5.88 -4.96 -12.86
N LEU A 40 -4.85 -4.89 -12.01
CA LEU A 40 -3.49 -5.34 -12.35
C LEU A 40 -3.16 -6.75 -11.86
N GLY A 41 -3.89 -7.25 -10.85
CA GLY A 41 -3.63 -8.53 -10.20
C GLY A 41 -2.37 -8.49 -9.34
N HIS A 42 -2.49 -8.80 -8.05
CA HIS A 42 -1.40 -8.75 -7.07
C HIS A 42 -1.52 -9.89 -6.04
N PHE A 43 -0.40 -10.17 -5.37
CA PHE A 43 -0.31 -11.21 -4.36
C PHE A 43 -0.78 -10.69 -3.00
N GLY A 44 -2.09 -10.61 -2.78
CA GLY A 44 -2.62 -10.17 -1.49
C GLY A 44 -4.11 -9.82 -1.49
N THR A 45 -4.51 -9.08 -0.45
CA THR A 45 -5.82 -8.43 -0.34
C THR A 45 -5.60 -6.93 -0.30
N GLY A 46 -6.25 -6.19 -1.19
CA GLY A 46 -6.13 -4.73 -1.22
C GLY A 46 -6.35 -4.18 -2.62
N ASP A 47 -6.67 -2.90 -2.73
CA ASP A 47 -6.88 -2.22 -4.02
C ASP A 47 -5.78 -1.19 -4.31
N LEU A 48 -4.91 -0.96 -3.32
CA LEU A 48 -3.89 0.07 -3.31
C LEU A 48 -2.55 -0.54 -2.91
N GLU A 49 -1.57 -0.46 -3.81
CA GLU A 49 -0.17 -0.77 -3.56
C GLU A 49 0.56 0.51 -3.14
N ILE A 50 1.36 0.44 -2.08
CA ILE A 50 2.18 1.54 -1.58
C ILE A 50 3.65 1.16 -1.76
N THR A 51 4.43 2.01 -2.40
CA THR A 51 5.88 1.84 -2.55
C THR A 51 6.63 2.67 -1.52
N ILE A 52 7.35 2.00 -0.62
CA ILE A 52 8.22 2.64 0.39
C ILE A 52 9.67 2.48 -0.05
N GLY A 53 10.25 3.56 -0.58
CA GLY A 53 11.67 3.63 -0.97
C GLY A 53 12.55 4.42 0.02
N GLY A 54 11.97 4.98 1.08
CA GLY A 54 12.67 5.86 2.01
C GLY A 54 11.77 6.39 3.12
N PRO A 55 12.33 7.19 4.06
CA PRO A 55 11.62 7.65 5.25
C PRO A 55 10.42 8.56 4.95
N GLU A 56 10.49 9.38 3.91
CA GLU A 56 9.35 10.24 3.51
C GLU A 56 8.16 9.40 3.02
N ALA A 57 8.43 8.36 2.23
CA ALA A 57 7.40 7.41 1.80
C ALA A 57 6.86 6.60 2.99
N LEU A 58 7.72 6.21 3.93
CA LEU A 58 7.29 5.51 5.15
C LEU A 58 6.34 6.37 5.99
N ALA A 59 6.62 7.67 6.14
CA ALA A 59 5.74 8.59 6.88
C ALA A 59 4.36 8.73 6.20
N LYS A 60 4.33 8.83 4.86
CA LYS A 60 3.08 8.87 4.09
C LYS A 60 2.29 7.56 4.12
N ALA A 61 2.97 6.41 4.29
CA ALA A 61 2.34 5.09 4.33
C ALA A 61 1.49 4.86 5.58
N TYR A 62 1.70 5.61 6.66
CA TYR A 62 0.93 5.44 7.90
C TYR A 62 -0.58 5.62 7.69
N GLU A 63 -1.01 6.70 7.03
CA GLU A 63 -2.43 7.01 6.84
C GLU A 63 -3.21 5.91 6.11
N PRO A 64 -2.79 5.42 4.92
CA PRO A 64 -3.52 4.35 4.23
C PRO A 64 -3.43 3.01 4.97
N ILE A 65 -2.32 2.70 5.66
CA ILE A 65 -2.22 1.47 6.47
C ILE A 65 -3.19 1.52 7.66
N ALA A 66 -3.29 2.67 8.34
CA ALA A 66 -4.21 2.88 9.46
C ALA A 66 -5.68 2.74 9.01
N LYS A 67 -6.04 3.38 7.89
CA LYS A 67 -7.39 3.23 7.28
C LYS A 67 -7.73 1.78 6.97
N SER A 68 -6.77 1.03 6.41
CA SER A 68 -6.94 -0.40 6.13
C SER A 68 -7.18 -1.23 7.40
N TYR A 69 -6.44 -0.91 8.46
CA TYR A 69 -6.57 -1.56 9.77
C TYR A 69 -7.94 -1.30 10.40
N GLU A 70 -8.42 -0.06 10.40
CA GLU A 70 -9.73 0.32 10.93
C GLU A 70 -10.90 -0.32 10.16
N ALA A 71 -10.70 -0.63 8.87
CA ALA A 71 -11.72 -1.24 8.00
C ALA A 71 -11.75 -2.79 8.05
N SER A 72 -10.92 -3.46 8.85
CA SER A 72 -10.65 -4.92 8.77
C SER A 72 -11.03 -5.78 9.99
#